data_AF-A0A7W8EZK5-F1
#
_entry.id   AF-A0A7W8EZK5-F1
#
_cell.length_a   1.000
_cell.length_b   1.000
_cell.length_c   1.000
_cell.angle_alpha   90.00
_cell.angle_beta   90.00
_cell.angle_gamma   90.00
#
_symmetry.space_group_name_H-M   'P 1'
#
loop_
_entity.id
_entity.type
_entity.pdbx_description
1 polymer ?
#
loop_
_entity_poly.entity_id
_entity_poly.type
_entity_poly.pdbx_seq_one_letter_code
_entity_poly.pdbx_strand_id
1 'polypeptide(L)'
;MTGQRRVPPSARIEEFPKAAVDQALWWERHILEVLHGLPPDAAAGAQPRDGFDPREHSLAQRERTKAIELTQDGSRVSASGVKRLRQCYQRDGLLGLVDGRSAKRLPPFGRIPPEVVEAMRQAIAESVNASSKTIGFVVWRTKQIVAACDDFDGVEMPHERTLYRLFDKLAEGTHVTGSARTRRSLAARPQPPGPASRRPHQVQSAVHSHRARGIPCRPRR
;
A
#
# COMPACT_ATOMS: atom_id res chain seq x y z
N MET A 1 8.14 17.08 -19.32
CA MET A 1 7.22 17.82 -18.43
C MET A 1 6.97 17.01 -17.16
N THR A 2 7.85 17.12 -16.17
CA THR A 2 7.74 16.43 -14.88
C THR A 2 6.86 17.26 -13.96
N GLY A 3 5.57 16.89 -13.87
CA GLY A 3 4.63 17.49 -12.94
C GLY A 3 5.08 17.26 -11.51
N GLN A 4 5.73 18.26 -10.90
CA GLN A 4 5.93 18.30 -9.46
C GLN A 4 4.56 18.51 -8.81
N ARG A 5 3.96 17.42 -8.35
CA ARG A 5 2.79 17.48 -7.48
C ARG A 5 3.28 17.87 -6.09
N ARG A 6 2.88 19.08 -5.66
CA ARG A 6 3.14 19.60 -4.31
C ARG A 6 2.38 18.75 -3.30
N VAL A 7 3.04 18.46 -2.18
CA VAL A 7 2.37 18.01 -0.97
C VAL A 7 1.32 19.06 -0.61
N PRO A 8 0.05 18.68 -0.31
CA PRO A 8 -0.96 19.65 0.05
C PRO A 8 -0.54 20.41 1.32
N PRO A 9 -0.82 21.73 1.42
CA PRO A 9 -0.33 22.56 2.55
C PRO A 9 -0.78 22.09 3.94
N SER A 10 -1.84 21.28 4.02
CA SER A 10 -2.40 20.74 5.25
C SER A 10 -1.94 19.33 5.61
N ALA A 11 -1.15 18.67 4.75
CA ALA A 11 -0.68 17.32 5.00
C ALA A 11 0.25 17.30 6.22
N ARG A 12 -0.02 16.42 7.18
CA ARG A 12 0.90 16.17 8.29
C ARG A 12 1.85 15.02 7.96
N ILE A 13 3.05 15.04 8.50
CA ILE A 13 4.08 14.02 8.24
C ILE A 13 3.60 12.63 8.69
N GLU A 14 2.82 12.57 9.77
CA GLU A 14 2.30 11.32 10.33
C GLU A 14 1.29 10.61 9.40
N GLU A 15 0.76 11.31 8.40
CA GLU A 15 -0.21 10.76 7.43
C GLU A 15 0.48 9.96 6.31
N PHE A 16 1.80 10.08 6.17
CA PHE A 16 2.58 9.40 5.15
C PHE A 16 2.99 7.98 5.57
N PRO A 17 3.17 7.06 4.61
CA PRO A 17 3.76 5.75 4.91
C PRO A 17 5.12 5.90 5.60
N LYS A 18 5.38 5.08 6.63
CA LYS A 18 6.64 5.11 7.40
C LYS A 18 7.89 5.17 6.52
N ALA A 19 7.95 4.35 5.47
CA ALA A 19 9.07 4.34 4.53
C ALA A 19 9.33 5.69 3.84
N ALA A 20 8.26 6.46 3.55
CA ALA A 20 8.39 7.79 2.96
C ALA A 20 8.88 8.83 3.97
N VAL A 21 8.46 8.71 5.23
CA VAL A 21 8.94 9.53 6.35
C VAL A 21 10.42 9.24 6.62
N ASP A 22 10.79 7.96 6.72
CA ASP A 22 12.18 7.52 6.93
C ASP A 22 13.10 8.04 5.80
N GLN A 23 12.64 7.96 4.55
CA GLN A 23 13.36 8.51 3.41
C GLN A 23 13.53 10.04 3.48
N ALA A 24 12.50 10.75 3.96
CA ALA A 24 12.56 12.21 4.11
C ALA A 24 13.53 12.63 5.23
N LEU A 25 13.53 11.92 6.36
CA LEU A 25 14.48 12.12 7.46
C LEU A 25 15.91 11.81 7.02
N TRP A 26 16.10 10.76 6.22
CA TRP A 26 17.39 10.46 5.60
C TRP A 26 17.89 11.62 4.72
N TRP A 27 17.01 12.20 3.90
CA TRP A 27 17.35 13.38 3.10
C TRP A 27 17.62 14.62 3.95
N GLU A 28 16.83 14.86 5.00
CA GLU A 28 16.97 16.02 5.89
C GLU A 28 18.37 16.09 6.49
N ARG A 29 18.89 14.96 6.99
CA ARG A 29 20.27 14.86 7.50
C ARG A 29 21.30 15.37 6.50
N HIS A 30 21.21 14.93 5.24
CA HIS A 30 22.15 15.34 4.19
C HIS A 30 21.96 16.80 3.76
N ILE A 31 20.73 17.30 3.73
CA ILE A 31 20.44 18.69 3.38
C ILE A 31 20.92 19.65 4.48
N LEU A 32 20.75 19.30 5.76
CA LEU A 32 21.26 20.08 6.87
C LEU A 32 22.79 20.15 6.87
N GLU A 33 23.47 19.05 6.55
CA GLU A 33 24.93 19.05 6.37
C GLU A 33 25.36 19.96 5.20
N VAL A 34 24.64 19.96 4.08
CA VAL A 34 24.93 20.88 2.96
C VAL A 34 24.69 22.35 3.34
N LEU A 35 23.67 22.64 4.16
CA LEU A 35 23.33 23.99 4.56
C LEU A 35 24.29 24.55 5.61
N HIS A 36 24.60 23.75 6.62
CA HIS A 36 25.29 24.19 7.85
C HIS A 36 26.70 23.63 8.00
N GLY A 37 27.11 22.70 7.14
CA GLY A 37 28.38 21.99 7.24
C GLY A 37 28.38 20.81 8.21
N LEU A 38 27.31 20.64 8.99
CA LEU A 38 27.18 19.62 10.02
C LEU A 38 25.83 18.91 9.91
N PRO A 39 25.79 17.57 10.11
CA PRO A 39 24.54 16.85 10.24
C PRO A 39 23.83 17.19 11.57
N PRO A 40 22.51 16.94 11.69
CA PRO A 40 21.72 17.28 12.88
C PRO A 40 22.16 16.58 14.17
N ASP A 41 22.87 15.45 14.06
CA ASP A 41 23.37 14.66 15.18
C ASP A 41 24.86 14.90 15.48
N ALA A 42 25.44 15.97 14.93
CA ALA A 42 26.81 16.35 15.24
C ALA A 42 26.96 16.73 16.72
N ALA A 43 28.05 16.27 17.35
CA ALA A 43 28.39 16.63 18.72
C ALA A 43 28.62 18.15 18.87
N ALA A 44 28.39 18.67 20.07
CA ALA A 44 28.67 20.08 20.36
C ALA A 44 30.16 20.40 20.12
N GLY A 45 30.43 21.39 19.28
CA GLY A 45 31.79 21.77 18.88
C GLY A 45 32.39 20.95 17.73
N ALA A 46 31.62 20.05 17.11
CA ALA A 46 32.05 19.36 15.91
C ALA A 46 32.41 20.35 14.79
N GLN A 47 33.46 20.03 14.04
CA GLN A 47 33.88 20.82 12.89
C GLN A 47 33.26 20.24 11.61
N PRO A 48 32.89 21.10 10.64
CA PRO A 48 32.47 20.64 9.32
C PRO A 48 33.51 19.73 8.69
N ARG A 49 33.03 18.73 7.96
CA ARG A 49 33.91 17.89 7.13
C ARG A 49 34.50 18.72 5.99
N ASP A 50 35.65 18.28 5.48
CA ASP A 50 36.25 18.84 4.27
C ASP A 50 35.25 18.85 3.10
N GLY A 51 35.21 19.93 2.34
CA GLY A 51 34.22 20.14 1.29
C GLY A 51 32.85 20.62 1.77
N PHE A 52 32.62 20.75 3.09
CA PHE A 52 31.33 21.12 3.67
C PHE A 52 31.35 22.38 4.55
N ASP A 53 32.51 22.96 4.87
CA ASP A 53 32.55 24.19 5.68
C ASP A 53 31.85 25.39 5.00
N PRO A 54 30.82 25.99 5.65
CA PRO A 54 30.48 27.39 5.70
C PRO A 54 31.29 28.39 4.90
N ARG A 55 32.50 28.53 5.44
CA ARG A 55 33.44 29.63 5.32
C ARG A 55 34.41 29.41 4.17
N GLU A 56 34.68 28.16 3.84
CA GLU A 56 35.65 27.77 2.82
C GLU A 56 34.99 27.44 1.48
N HIS A 57 33.76 26.92 1.50
CA HIS A 57 33.06 26.47 0.30
C HIS A 57 31.76 27.22 0.06
N SER A 58 31.45 27.47 -1.20
CA SER A 58 30.13 27.95 -1.61
C SER A 58 29.08 26.85 -1.46
N LEU A 59 27.82 27.24 -1.27
CA LEU A 59 26.70 26.29 -1.20
C LEU A 59 26.64 25.37 -2.43
N ALA A 60 26.94 25.90 -3.62
CA ALA A 60 26.97 25.12 -4.85
C ALA A 60 28.14 24.12 -4.90
N GLN A 61 29.29 24.40 -4.27
CA GLN A 61 30.36 23.41 -4.12
C GLN A 61 29.91 22.29 -3.19
N ARG A 62 29.32 22.62 -2.04
CA ARG A 62 28.78 21.63 -1.09
C ARG A 62 27.70 20.73 -1.70
N GLU A 63 26.79 21.30 -2.49
CA GLU A 63 25.78 20.55 -3.25
C GLU A 63 26.42 19.54 -4.22
N ARG A 64 27.53 19.90 -4.88
CA ARG A 64 28.27 18.99 -5.79
C ARG A 64 29.01 17.92 -5.00
N THR A 65 29.70 18.28 -3.92
CA THR A 65 30.41 17.34 -3.05
C THR A 65 29.45 16.28 -2.51
N LYS A 66 28.28 16.69 -2.00
CA LYS A 66 27.28 15.75 -1.49
C LYS A 66 26.71 14.85 -2.59
N ALA A 67 26.47 15.38 -3.79
CA ALA A 67 25.98 14.57 -4.89
C ALA A 67 26.98 13.49 -5.33
N ILE A 68 28.27 13.79 -5.32
CA ILE A 68 29.34 12.82 -5.60
C ILE A 68 29.36 11.73 -4.54
N GLU A 69 29.40 12.11 -3.25
CA GLU A 69 29.39 11.18 -2.11
C GLU A 69 28.18 10.24 -2.17
N LEU A 70 26.96 10.79 -2.28
CA LEU A 70 25.75 9.98 -2.35
C LEU A 70 25.72 9.07 -3.58
N THR A 71 26.25 9.51 -4.71
CA THR A 71 26.32 8.67 -5.92
C THR A 71 27.32 7.52 -5.75
N GLN A 72 28.44 7.75 -5.07
CA GLN A 72 29.41 6.70 -4.71
C GLN A 72 28.79 5.66 -3.76
N ASP A 73 27.94 6.12 -2.84
CA ASP A 73 27.19 5.26 -1.91
C ASP A 73 25.95 4.58 -2.54
N GLY A 74 25.77 4.70 -3.86
CA GLY A 74 24.71 4.03 -4.63
C GLY A 74 23.41 4.83 -4.81
N SER A 75 23.29 6.00 -4.17
CA SER A 75 22.16 6.92 -4.35
C SER A 75 22.42 7.85 -5.54
N ARG A 76 21.96 7.43 -6.74
CA ARG A 76 22.14 8.22 -7.98
C ARG A 76 21.43 9.58 -7.90
N VAL A 77 22.15 10.62 -7.51
CA VAL A 77 21.64 11.99 -7.40
C VAL A 77 22.64 12.99 -7.98
N SER A 78 22.14 13.95 -8.75
CA SER A 78 22.96 15.04 -9.28
C SER A 78 22.99 16.24 -8.34
N ALA A 79 23.97 17.13 -8.50
CA ALA A 79 24.03 18.39 -7.75
C ALA A 79 22.74 19.22 -7.89
N SER A 80 22.16 19.26 -9.10
CA SER A 80 20.86 19.90 -9.35
C SER A 80 19.71 19.23 -8.59
N GLY A 81 19.79 17.91 -8.38
CA GLY A 81 18.85 17.15 -7.53
C GLY A 81 18.96 17.54 -6.07
N VAL A 82 20.18 17.61 -5.53
CA VAL A 82 20.45 18.06 -4.15
C VAL A 82 19.97 19.50 -3.96
N LYS A 83 20.29 20.41 -4.91
CA LYS A 83 19.81 21.79 -4.92
C LYS A 83 18.28 21.88 -4.85
N ARG A 84 17.58 21.08 -5.66
CA ARG A 84 16.11 21.03 -5.66
C ARG A 84 15.56 20.57 -4.31
N LEU A 85 16.12 19.51 -3.73
CA LEU A 85 15.69 18.99 -2.42
C LEU A 85 15.90 20.03 -1.33
N ARG A 86 17.06 20.70 -1.31
CA ARG A 86 17.34 21.83 -0.40
C ARG A 86 16.30 22.93 -0.53
N GLN A 87 15.97 23.36 -1.75
CA GLN A 87 14.97 24.40 -1.96
C GLN A 87 13.58 23.99 -1.48
N CYS A 88 13.20 22.71 -1.64
CA CYS A 88 11.94 22.20 -1.10
C CYS A 88 11.97 22.18 0.42
N TYR A 89 13.08 21.76 1.03
CA TYR A 89 13.25 21.77 2.49
C TYR A 89 13.18 23.17 3.09
N GLN A 90 13.86 24.16 2.50
CA GLN A 90 13.81 25.53 3.00
C GLN A 90 12.42 26.18 2.87
N ARG A 91 11.62 25.73 1.90
CA ARG A 91 10.26 26.25 1.67
C ARG A 91 9.21 25.57 2.56
N ASP A 92 9.25 24.24 2.62
CA ASP A 92 8.17 23.42 3.19
C ASP A 92 8.63 22.55 4.38
N GLY A 93 9.88 22.71 4.83
CA GLY A 93 10.50 21.87 5.84
C GLY A 93 10.59 20.41 5.40
N LEU A 94 10.48 19.49 6.37
CA LEU A 94 10.55 18.06 6.15
C LEU A 94 9.45 17.54 5.18
N LEU A 95 8.27 18.17 5.14
CA LEU A 95 7.21 17.85 4.17
C LEU A 95 7.66 18.05 2.72
N GLY A 96 8.56 19.00 2.46
CA GLY A 96 9.12 19.25 1.13
C GLY A 96 10.03 18.14 0.61
N LEU A 97 10.51 17.25 1.50
CA LEU A 97 11.38 16.12 1.16
C LEU A 97 10.60 14.82 0.94
N VAL A 98 9.33 14.77 1.33
CA VAL A 98 8.50 13.58 1.14
C VAL A 98 8.03 13.50 -0.32
N ASP A 99 8.12 12.32 -0.94
CA ASP A 99 7.57 12.13 -2.29
C ASP A 99 6.05 12.34 -2.26
N GLY A 100 5.54 13.40 -2.90
CA GLY A 100 4.11 13.67 -2.99
C GLY A 100 3.28 12.53 -3.60
N ARG A 101 3.91 11.53 -4.27
CA ARG A 101 3.22 10.29 -4.67
C ARG A 101 2.89 9.38 -3.49
N SER A 102 3.74 9.38 -2.46
CA SER A 102 3.55 8.58 -1.24
C SER A 102 2.47 9.14 -0.32
N ALA A 103 2.14 10.44 -0.45
CA ALA A 103 0.99 11.07 0.21
C ALA A 103 -0.33 10.38 -0.14
N LYS A 104 -0.38 9.74 -1.31
CA LYS A 104 -1.57 9.08 -1.81
C LYS A 104 -1.49 7.60 -1.46
N ARG A 105 -2.14 7.21 -0.36
CA ARG A 105 -2.69 5.85 -0.28
C ARG A 105 -3.53 5.67 -1.55
N LEU A 106 -3.01 4.96 -2.56
CA LEU A 106 -3.94 4.30 -3.46
C LEU A 106 -4.68 3.31 -2.55
N PRO A 107 -6.03 3.34 -2.53
CA PRO A 107 -6.78 2.29 -1.87
C PRO A 107 -6.21 0.92 -2.30
N PRO A 108 -6.25 -0.11 -1.45
CA PRO A 108 -5.65 -1.42 -1.76
C PRO A 108 -6.10 -2.01 -3.11
N PHE A 109 -7.24 -1.54 -3.63
CA PHE A 109 -7.82 -1.94 -4.91
C PHE A 109 -7.78 -0.85 -6.01
N GLY A 110 -6.97 0.20 -5.85
CA GLY A 110 -6.82 1.30 -6.82
C GLY A 110 -7.96 2.32 -6.75
N ARG A 111 -8.48 2.79 -7.89
CA ARG A 111 -9.60 3.75 -7.98
C ARG A 111 -10.99 3.09 -7.88
N ILE A 112 -11.05 1.83 -7.47
CA ILE A 112 -12.31 1.11 -7.38
C ILE A 112 -13.08 1.67 -6.17
N PRO A 113 -14.35 2.07 -6.33
CA PRO A 113 -15.17 2.53 -5.20
C PRO A 113 -15.20 1.46 -4.09
N PRO A 114 -14.97 1.83 -2.82
CA PRO A 114 -14.93 0.87 -1.72
C PRO A 114 -16.22 0.06 -1.59
N GLU A 115 -17.35 0.65 -1.93
CA GLU A 115 -18.68 0.01 -1.98
C GLU A 115 -18.69 -1.22 -2.90
N VAL A 116 -18.04 -1.11 -4.06
CA VAL A 116 -17.92 -2.20 -5.04
C VAL A 116 -17.03 -3.32 -4.51
N VAL A 117 -15.97 -2.98 -3.77
CA VAL A 117 -15.10 -3.96 -3.11
C VAL A 117 -15.88 -4.75 -2.08
N GLU A 118 -16.65 -4.07 -1.24
CA GLU A 118 -17.46 -4.72 -0.20
C GLU A 118 -18.58 -5.57 -0.80
N ALA A 119 -19.27 -5.07 -1.83
CA ALA A 119 -20.26 -5.85 -2.56
C ALA A 119 -19.66 -7.13 -3.18
N MET A 120 -18.43 -7.06 -3.70
CA MET A 120 -17.75 -8.23 -4.26
C MET A 120 -17.30 -9.22 -3.18
N ARG A 121 -16.82 -8.74 -2.02
CA ARG A 121 -16.53 -9.62 -0.87
C ARG A 121 -17.77 -10.37 -0.41
N GLN A 122 -18.91 -9.67 -0.33
CA GLN A 122 -20.19 -10.30 -0.01
C GLN A 122 -20.59 -11.34 -1.08
N ALA A 123 -20.50 -11.01 -2.36
CA ALA A 123 -20.81 -11.94 -3.45
C ALA A 123 -19.93 -13.20 -3.40
N ILE A 124 -18.64 -13.07 -3.06
CA ILE A 124 -17.73 -14.21 -2.86
C ILE A 124 -18.21 -15.08 -1.68
N ALA A 125 -18.55 -14.47 -0.54
CA ALA A 125 -19.03 -15.20 0.63
C ALA A 125 -20.34 -15.96 0.36
N GLU A 126 -21.27 -15.36 -0.40
CA GLU A 126 -22.50 -16.02 -0.86
C GLU A 126 -22.19 -17.19 -1.80
N SER A 127 -21.21 -17.04 -2.69
CA SER A 127 -20.81 -18.06 -3.67
C SER A 127 -20.06 -19.25 -3.07
N VAL A 128 -19.39 -19.09 -1.92
CA VAL A 128 -18.76 -20.20 -1.20
C VAL A 128 -19.80 -21.21 -0.71
N ASN A 129 -20.97 -20.72 -0.29
CA ASN A 129 -22.08 -21.52 0.23
C ASN A 129 -23.06 -21.99 -0.85
N ALA A 130 -23.05 -21.36 -2.04
CA ALA A 130 -23.88 -21.75 -3.17
C ALA A 130 -23.18 -22.75 -4.11
N SER A 131 -23.97 -23.56 -4.81
CA SER A 131 -23.48 -24.58 -5.75
C SER A 131 -22.81 -24.02 -7.03
N SER A 132 -22.83 -22.70 -7.24
CA SER A 132 -22.24 -22.02 -8.40
C SER A 132 -21.00 -21.22 -8.01
N LYS A 133 -19.84 -21.66 -8.51
CA LYS A 133 -18.51 -21.10 -8.17
C LYS A 133 -17.82 -20.47 -9.38
N THR A 134 -18.60 -19.86 -10.29
CA THR A 134 -18.06 -19.19 -11.47
C THR A 134 -17.82 -17.71 -11.20
N ILE A 135 -16.70 -17.20 -11.71
CA ILE A 135 -16.34 -15.77 -11.58
C ILE A 135 -17.44 -14.88 -12.16
N GLY A 136 -18.06 -15.28 -13.26
CA GLY A 136 -19.18 -14.57 -13.87
C GLY A 136 -20.39 -14.41 -12.93
N PHE A 137 -20.70 -15.43 -12.12
CA PHE A 137 -21.75 -15.33 -11.11
C PHE A 137 -21.39 -14.30 -10.03
N VAL A 138 -20.14 -14.31 -9.54
CA VAL A 138 -19.68 -13.35 -8.53
C VAL A 138 -19.74 -11.91 -9.06
N VAL A 139 -19.30 -11.68 -10.29
CA VAL A 139 -19.37 -10.35 -10.95
C VAL A 139 -20.82 -9.91 -11.14
N TRP A 140 -21.69 -10.79 -11.63
CA TRP A 140 -23.13 -10.51 -11.75
C TRP A 140 -23.75 -10.17 -10.39
N ARG A 141 -23.45 -10.97 -9.36
CA ARG A 141 -24.00 -10.79 -8.02
C ARG A 141 -23.50 -9.51 -7.35
N THR A 142 -22.24 -9.14 -7.57
CA THR A 142 -21.68 -7.85 -7.14
C THR A 142 -22.51 -6.69 -7.70
N LYS A 143 -22.82 -6.70 -9.01
CA LYS A 143 -23.64 -5.65 -9.64
C LYS A 143 -25.04 -5.58 -9.02
N GLN A 144 -25.64 -6.73 -8.70
CA GLN A 144 -26.95 -6.80 -8.04
C GLN A 144 -26.92 -6.21 -6.63
N ILE A 145 -25.89 -6.52 -5.83
CA ILE A 145 -25.73 -5.98 -4.48
C ILE A 145 -25.55 -4.46 -4.51
N VAL A 146 -24.74 -3.95 -5.44
CA VAL A 146 -24.56 -2.50 -5.62
C VAL A 146 -25.86 -1.80 -6.01
N ALA A 147 -26.61 -2.37 -6.96
CA ALA A 147 -27.88 -1.79 -7.41
C ALA A 147 -28.98 -1.83 -6.33
N ALA A 148 -28.95 -2.82 -5.43
CA ALA A 148 -29.99 -3.02 -4.42
C ALA A 148 -29.75 -2.26 -3.10
N CYS A 149 -28.53 -1.77 -2.85
CA CYS A 149 -28.19 -1.08 -1.61
C CYS A 149 -28.40 0.43 -1.75
N ASP A 150 -29.28 1.01 -0.92
CA ASP A 150 -29.52 2.46 -0.88
C ASP A 150 -28.26 3.23 -0.47
N ASP A 151 -27.42 2.63 0.39
CA ASP A 151 -26.18 3.25 0.88
C ASP A 151 -25.11 3.38 -0.24
N PHE A 152 -25.33 2.74 -1.40
CA PHE A 152 -24.45 2.79 -2.56
C PHE A 152 -25.03 3.62 -3.72
N ASP A 153 -26.02 4.49 -3.43
CA ASP A 153 -26.58 5.39 -4.43
C ASP A 153 -25.51 6.35 -4.99
N GLY A 154 -25.49 6.53 -6.31
CA GLY A 154 -24.47 7.34 -7.00
C GLY A 154 -23.10 6.67 -7.23
N VAL A 155 -22.90 5.40 -6.81
CA VAL A 155 -21.67 4.67 -7.10
C VAL A 155 -21.57 4.33 -8.59
N GLU A 156 -20.58 4.90 -9.27
CA GLU A 156 -20.29 4.55 -10.67
C GLU A 156 -19.73 3.13 -10.77
N MET A 157 -20.45 2.26 -11.48
CA MET A 157 -20.05 0.87 -11.66
C MET A 157 -18.78 0.77 -12.52
N PRO A 158 -17.69 0.16 -12.03
CA PRO A 158 -16.49 -0.05 -12.83
C PRO A 158 -16.73 -0.94 -14.05
N HIS A 159 -15.93 -0.73 -15.09
CA HIS A 159 -15.95 -1.60 -16.28
C HIS A 159 -15.72 -3.07 -15.89
N GLU A 160 -16.33 -3.98 -16.65
CA GLU A 160 -16.33 -5.42 -16.36
C GLU A 160 -14.91 -5.99 -16.17
N ARG A 161 -13.97 -5.61 -17.04
CA ARG A 161 -12.55 -5.99 -16.91
C ARG A 161 -11.92 -5.60 -15.57
N THR A 162 -12.35 -4.50 -14.96
CA THR A 162 -11.90 -4.05 -13.64
C THR A 162 -12.49 -4.92 -12.53
N LEU A 163 -13.75 -5.37 -12.67
CA LEU A 163 -14.40 -6.29 -11.74
C LEU A 163 -13.74 -7.67 -11.76
N TYR A 164 -13.39 -8.20 -12.92
CA TYR A 164 -12.63 -9.46 -13.03
C TYR A 164 -11.26 -9.37 -12.35
N ARG A 165 -10.52 -8.26 -12.57
CA ARG A 165 -9.24 -8.03 -11.89
C ARG A 165 -9.38 -7.86 -10.37
N LEU A 166 -10.47 -7.24 -9.92
CA LEU A 166 -10.79 -7.10 -8.50
C LEU A 166 -11.06 -8.47 -7.89
N PHE A 167 -11.82 -9.32 -8.57
CA PHE A 167 -12.08 -10.69 -8.15
C PHE A 167 -10.78 -11.47 -7.98
N ASP A 168 -9.89 -11.45 -8.99
CA ASP A 168 -8.62 -12.18 -8.93
C ASP A 168 -7.79 -11.78 -7.71
N LYS A 169 -7.74 -10.48 -7.39
CA LYS A 169 -7.05 -9.96 -6.20
C LYS A 169 -7.73 -10.33 -4.88
N LEU A 170 -9.05 -10.37 -4.84
CA LEU A 170 -9.81 -10.72 -3.63
C LEU A 170 -9.82 -12.24 -3.37
N ALA A 171 -9.72 -13.04 -4.44
CA ALA A 171 -9.71 -14.50 -4.38
C ALA A 171 -8.29 -15.08 -4.25
N GLU A 172 -7.23 -14.27 -4.36
CA GLU A 172 -5.85 -14.70 -4.17
C GLU A 172 -5.67 -15.35 -2.78
N GLY A 173 -5.16 -16.59 -2.75
CA GLY A 173 -5.02 -17.38 -1.51
C GLY A 173 -6.28 -18.14 -1.05
N THR A 174 -7.44 -17.91 -1.68
CA THR A 174 -8.67 -18.67 -1.43
C THR A 174 -8.95 -19.53 -2.65
N HIS A 175 -8.98 -20.87 -2.54
CA HIS A 175 -9.24 -21.78 -3.67
C HIS A 175 -10.71 -21.73 -4.15
N VAL A 176 -11.22 -20.54 -4.51
CA VAL A 176 -12.62 -20.30 -4.89
C VAL A 176 -12.89 -20.77 -6.32
N THR A 177 -11.89 -20.80 -7.19
CA THR A 177 -12.07 -21.07 -8.64
C THR A 177 -11.08 -22.09 -9.19
N GLY A 178 -11.20 -23.34 -8.72
CA GLY A 178 -10.57 -24.49 -9.38
C GLY A 178 -11.49 -25.13 -10.42
N SER A 179 -10.95 -25.42 -11.62
CA SER A 179 -11.66 -26.15 -12.69
C SER A 179 -12.27 -27.47 -12.18
N ALA A 180 -13.50 -27.77 -12.60
CA ALA A 180 -14.23 -28.98 -12.20
C ALA A 180 -13.56 -30.30 -12.62
N ARG A 181 -12.63 -30.27 -13.59
CA ARG A 181 -11.88 -31.45 -14.06
C ARG A 181 -10.76 -31.81 -13.09
N THR A 182 -10.05 -30.81 -12.57
CA THR A 182 -8.94 -31.00 -11.62
C THR A 182 -9.43 -31.43 -10.23
N ARG A 183 -10.63 -31.02 -9.82
CA ARG A 183 -11.26 -31.49 -8.57
C ARG A 183 -11.66 -32.96 -8.62
N ARG A 184 -12.23 -33.44 -9.74
CA ARG A 184 -12.62 -34.85 -9.89
C ARG A 184 -11.42 -35.79 -9.89
N SER A 185 -10.30 -35.39 -10.51
CA SER A 185 -9.06 -36.19 -10.50
C SER A 185 -8.38 -36.21 -9.12
N LEU A 186 -8.44 -35.13 -8.36
CA LEU A 186 -7.88 -35.07 -7.00
C LEU A 186 -8.74 -35.87 -5.99
N ALA A 187 -10.07 -35.83 -6.12
CA ALA A 187 -10.98 -36.59 -5.27
C ALA A 187 -11.04 -38.10 -5.60
N ALA A 188 -10.77 -38.48 -6.85
CA ALA A 188 -10.70 -39.88 -7.28
C ALA A 188 -9.33 -40.53 -7.02
N ARG A 189 -8.38 -39.80 -6.42
CA ARG A 189 -7.06 -40.35 -6.09
C ARG A 189 -7.19 -41.15 -4.78
N PRO A 190 -6.88 -42.46 -4.78
CA PRO A 190 -6.88 -43.24 -3.54
C PRO A 190 -5.89 -42.60 -2.56
N GLN A 191 -6.32 -42.30 -1.34
CA GLN A 191 -5.39 -41.90 -0.30
C GLN A 191 -4.53 -43.11 0.09
N PRO A 192 -3.20 -42.95 0.28
CA PRO A 192 -2.38 -44.00 0.84
C PRO A 192 -2.89 -44.31 2.27
N PRO A 193 -2.90 -45.58 2.70
CA PRO A 193 -3.40 -45.94 4.03
C PRO A 193 -2.57 -45.22 5.10
N GLY A 194 -3.24 -44.37 5.89
CA GLY A 194 -2.62 -43.67 7.01
C GLY A 194 -2.29 -44.62 8.16
N PRO A 195 -1.25 -44.34 8.98
CA PRO A 195 -0.89 -45.17 10.11
C PRO A 195 -1.96 -45.08 11.21
N ALA A 196 -2.39 -46.24 11.71
CA ALA A 196 -3.35 -46.34 12.80
C ALA A 196 -2.82 -45.66 14.06
N SER A 197 -3.51 -44.61 14.51
CA SER A 197 -3.26 -44.00 15.83
C SER A 197 -4.53 -44.02 16.68
N ARG A 198 -4.32 -44.50 17.91
CA ARG A 198 -5.27 -44.71 18.99
C ARG A 198 -6.05 -43.43 19.32
N ARG A 199 -7.34 -43.59 19.59
CA ARG A 199 -8.20 -42.56 20.19
C ARG A 199 -7.71 -42.22 21.60
N PRO A 200 -7.81 -40.93 21.98
CA PRO A 200 -8.45 -40.63 23.25
C PRO A 200 -9.55 -39.55 23.15
N HIS A 201 -10.55 -39.79 24.01
CA HIS A 201 -11.52 -38.91 24.68
C HIS A 201 -11.67 -37.43 24.28
N GLN A 202 -12.94 -37.07 24.10
CA GLN A 202 -13.46 -35.72 23.93
C GLN A 202 -13.15 -34.81 25.13
N VAL A 203 -12.71 -33.59 24.85
CA VAL A 203 -12.95 -32.44 25.72
C VAL A 203 -13.68 -31.40 24.89
N GLN A 204 -14.93 -31.14 25.26
CA GLN A 204 -15.73 -30.06 24.71
C GLN A 204 -15.09 -28.73 25.10
N SER A 205 -14.76 -27.91 24.11
CA SER A 205 -14.48 -26.49 24.32
C SER A 205 -15.27 -25.70 23.30
N ALA A 206 -16.31 -25.04 23.82
CA ALA A 206 -17.11 -24.08 23.11
C ALA A 206 -16.23 -22.88 22.73
N VAL A 207 -16.02 -22.67 21.42
CA VAL A 207 -15.46 -21.42 20.91
C VAL A 207 -16.50 -20.77 20.03
N HIS A 208 -16.89 -19.58 20.48
CA HIS A 208 -17.84 -18.68 19.85
C HIS A 208 -17.48 -18.44 18.38
N SER A 209 -18.44 -18.73 17.50
CA SER A 209 -18.45 -18.32 16.11
C SER A 209 -18.51 -16.79 16.04
N HIS A 210 -17.37 -16.16 15.80
CA HIS A 210 -17.29 -14.74 15.43
C HIS A 210 -17.88 -14.57 14.02
N ARG A 211 -19.19 -14.34 14.01
CA ARG A 211 -19.96 -13.90 12.85
C ARG A 211 -19.37 -12.57 12.39
N ALA A 212 -18.66 -12.58 11.26
CA ALA A 212 -18.27 -11.38 10.55
C ALA A 212 -19.56 -10.63 10.18
N ARG A 213 -19.93 -9.65 11.01
CA ARG A 213 -21.02 -8.73 10.73
C ARG A 213 -20.52 -7.76 9.67
N GLY A 214 -20.78 -8.09 8.40
CA GLY A 214 -20.84 -7.07 7.37
C GLY A 214 -21.84 -6.00 7.81
N ILE A 215 -21.51 -4.74 7.61
CA ILE A 215 -22.40 -3.61 7.89
C ILE A 215 -23.70 -3.85 7.08
N PRO A 216 -24.89 -3.85 7.70
CA PRO A 216 -26.12 -4.19 6.99
C PRO A 216 -26.46 -3.09 5.98
N CYS A 217 -26.30 -3.38 4.69
CA CYS A 217 -26.78 -2.57 3.57
C CYS A 217 -28.30 -2.45 3.63
N ARG A 218 -28.84 -1.23 3.51
CA ARG A 218 -30.28 -1.02 3.49
C ARG A 218 -30.85 -1.35 2.08
N PRO A 219 -31.86 -2.23 1.96
CA PRO A 219 -32.43 -2.58 0.66
C PRO A 219 -33.31 -1.45 0.12
N ARG A 220 -33.24 -1.20 -1.20
CA ARG A 220 -34.18 -0.31 -1.91
C ARG A 220 -35.62 -0.82 -1.72
N ARG A 221 -36.53 0.08 -1.34
CA ARG A 221 -37.98 -0.20 -1.24
C ARG A 221 -38.66 -0.32 -2.59
#